data_AF-I2ND31-F1
#
_entry.id   AF-I2ND31-F1
#
_cell.length_a   1.000
_cell.length_b   1.000
_cell.length_c   1.000
_cell.angle_alpha   90.00
_cell.angle_beta   90.00
_cell.angle_gamma   90.00
#
_symmetry.space_group_name_H-M   'P 1'
#
loop_
_entity.id
_entity.type
_entity.pdbx_description
1 polymer ?
#
loop_
_entity_poly.entity_id
_entity_poly.type
_entity_poly.pdbx_seq_one_letter_code
_entity_poly.pdbx_strand_id
1 'polypeptide(L)'
;MKPLRPYIYYAYYSWICDNNSTPYLLVNCDYPDVDVPIEFIRDGKIILNISPRSIGNYVVDDEGISFSARFQGMIRDLYVPFGAAEALYAQETGDGIMFQEEEYYSEESYLARTAEKSEEIKPKKIVKKKPTHLKLVK
;
A
#
# COMPACT_ATOMS: atom_id res chain seq x y z
N MET A 1 18.92 -2.54 -5.46
CA MET A 1 18.18 -2.22 -6.71
C MET A 1 16.75 -1.88 -6.31
N LYS A 2 16.05 -1.00 -7.03
CA LYS A 2 14.64 -0.75 -6.74
C LYS A 2 13.77 -1.94 -7.18
N PRO A 3 12.65 -2.24 -6.48
CA PRO A 3 11.69 -3.23 -6.94
C PRO A 3 11.06 -2.81 -8.27
N LEU A 4 10.71 -3.79 -9.11
CA LEU A 4 10.13 -3.53 -10.43
C LEU A 4 8.61 -3.39 -10.36
N ARG A 5 7.95 -4.10 -9.43
CA ARG A 5 6.48 -4.16 -9.30
C ARG A 5 5.77 -2.81 -9.38
N PRO A 6 6.18 -1.75 -8.64
CA PRO A 6 5.45 -0.47 -8.67
C PRO A 6 5.43 0.16 -10.06
N TYR A 7 6.52 0.01 -10.82
CA TYR A 7 6.64 0.52 -12.18
C TYR A 7 5.73 -0.24 -13.16
N ILE A 8 5.70 -1.57 -13.06
CA ILE A 8 4.80 -2.40 -13.86
C ILE A 8 3.34 -2.07 -13.53
N TYR A 9 3.03 -1.96 -12.24
CA TYR A 9 1.71 -1.58 -11.76
C TYR A 9 1.25 -0.27 -12.38
N TYR A 10 2.07 0.79 -12.32
CA TYR A 10 1.72 2.09 -12.91
C TYR A 10 1.52 2.02 -14.43
N ALA A 11 2.36 1.25 -15.14
CA ALA A 11 2.23 1.09 -16.59
C ALA A 11 0.89 0.46 -16.96
N TYR A 12 0.52 -0.66 -16.33
CA TYR A 12 -0.76 -1.33 -16.58
C TYR A 12 -1.96 -0.53 -16.07
N TYR A 13 -1.87 0.06 -14.88
CA TYR A 13 -2.93 0.90 -14.32
C TYR A 13 -3.27 2.06 -15.26
N SER A 14 -2.25 2.77 -15.73
CA SER A 14 -2.42 3.89 -16.65
C SER A 14 -2.98 3.41 -17.98
N TRP A 15 -2.45 2.32 -18.55
CA TRP A 15 -2.97 1.74 -19.79
C TRP A 15 -4.45 1.35 -19.69
N ILE A 16 -4.88 0.71 -18.60
CA ILE A 16 -6.30 0.37 -18.37
C ILE A 16 -7.16 1.64 -18.33
N CYS A 17 -6.72 2.66 -17.58
CA CYS A 17 -7.45 3.91 -17.43
C CYS A 17 -7.54 4.70 -18.76
N ASP A 18 -6.45 4.75 -19.53
CA ASP A 18 -6.37 5.43 -20.82
C ASP A 18 -7.30 4.78 -21.86
N ASN A 19 -7.57 3.48 -21.71
CA ASN A 19 -8.56 2.74 -22.51
C ASN A 19 -9.98 2.82 -21.95
N ASN A 20 -10.25 3.77 -21.04
CA ASN A 20 -11.56 3.98 -20.40
C ASN A 20 -12.13 2.72 -19.72
N SER A 21 -11.27 1.76 -19.35
CA SER A 21 -11.66 0.52 -18.68
C SER A 21 -11.52 0.66 -17.15
N THR A 22 -12.12 -0.27 -16.41
CA THR A 22 -12.17 -0.22 -14.95
C THR A 22 -11.06 -1.09 -14.35
N PRO A 23 -9.99 -0.50 -13.76
CA PRO A 23 -8.91 -1.29 -13.17
C PRO A 23 -9.36 -1.99 -11.88
N TYR A 24 -9.23 -3.31 -11.88
CA TYR A 24 -9.50 -4.20 -10.75
C TYR A 24 -8.18 -4.81 -10.27
N LEU A 25 -7.93 -4.69 -8.97
CA LEU A 25 -6.77 -5.27 -8.30
C LEU A 25 -7.19 -6.53 -7.55
N LEU A 26 -6.59 -7.66 -7.87
CA LEU A 26 -6.71 -8.91 -7.11
C LEU A 26 -5.64 -8.95 -6.03
N VAL A 27 -6.07 -9.17 -4.79
CA VAL A 27 -5.22 -9.08 -3.60
C VAL A 27 -5.30 -10.35 -2.76
N ASN A 28 -4.14 -10.86 -2.37
CA ASN A 28 -3.97 -11.88 -1.33
C ASN A 28 -4.14 -11.28 0.06
N CYS A 29 -5.20 -11.64 0.78
CA CYS A 29 -5.49 -11.08 2.10
C CYS A 29 -4.73 -11.75 3.24
N ASP A 30 -4.08 -12.88 2.98
CA ASP A 30 -3.26 -13.58 3.98
C ASP A 30 -1.84 -12.98 4.11
N TYR A 31 -1.46 -12.08 3.19
CA TYR A 31 -0.17 -11.40 3.22
C TYR A 31 -0.11 -10.40 4.40
N PRO A 32 1.04 -10.25 5.09
CA PRO A 32 1.18 -9.36 6.24
C PRO A 32 0.77 -7.91 5.96
N ASP A 33 0.16 -7.25 6.94
CA ASP A 33 -0.22 -5.83 6.91
C ASP A 33 -1.24 -5.43 5.81
N VAL A 34 -1.90 -6.38 5.14
CA VAL A 34 -3.08 -6.06 4.32
C VAL A 34 -4.20 -5.54 5.23
N ASP A 35 -4.66 -4.32 4.96
CA ASP A 35 -5.77 -3.69 5.67
C ASP A 35 -6.93 -3.44 4.70
N VAL A 36 -7.89 -4.37 4.73
CA VAL A 36 -9.12 -4.33 3.93
C VAL A 36 -10.32 -4.81 4.77
N PRO A 37 -11.56 -4.46 4.42
CA PRO A 37 -12.71 -4.85 5.23
C PRO A 37 -12.98 -6.35 5.05
N ILE A 38 -12.74 -7.08 6.14
CA ILE A 38 -12.71 -8.54 6.20
C ILE A 38 -14.00 -9.22 5.71
N GLU A 39 -15.13 -8.53 5.81
CA GLU A 39 -16.44 -9.04 5.41
C GLU A 39 -16.58 -9.27 3.89
N PHE A 40 -15.72 -8.62 3.08
CA PHE A 40 -15.68 -8.77 1.63
C PHE A 40 -14.62 -9.77 1.14
N ILE A 41 -13.83 -10.36 2.06
CA ILE A 41 -12.84 -11.39 1.72
C ILE A 41 -13.57 -12.68 1.34
N ARG A 42 -13.11 -13.35 0.28
CA ARG A 42 -13.59 -14.65 -0.21
C ARG A 42 -12.39 -15.51 -0.55
N ASP A 43 -12.30 -16.70 0.05
CA ASP A 43 -11.21 -17.66 -0.19
C ASP A 43 -9.80 -17.04 -0.03
N GLY A 44 -9.63 -16.22 1.02
CA GLY A 44 -8.36 -15.52 1.29
C GLY A 44 -8.03 -14.38 0.32
N LYS A 45 -8.94 -14.04 -0.62
CA LYS A 45 -8.74 -12.98 -1.62
C LYS A 45 -9.78 -11.87 -1.51
N ILE A 46 -9.42 -10.71 -2.04
CA ILE A 46 -10.36 -9.62 -2.30
C ILE A 46 -10.05 -9.01 -3.68
N ILE A 47 -11.09 -8.54 -4.35
CA ILE A 47 -10.97 -7.79 -5.60
C ILE A 47 -11.39 -6.35 -5.33
N LEU A 48 -10.51 -5.41 -5.64
CA LEU A 48 -10.70 -3.98 -5.37
C LEU A 48 -10.83 -3.20 -6.67
N ASN A 49 -11.93 -2.45 -6.81
CA ASN A 49 -12.06 -1.48 -7.88
C ASN A 49 -11.23 -0.24 -7.53
N ILE A 50 -10.15 -0.03 -8.26
CA ILE A 50 -9.22 1.09 -8.06
C ILE A 50 -9.36 2.15 -9.16
N SER A 51 -10.48 2.19 -9.88
CA SER A 51 -10.70 3.24 -10.87
C SER A 51 -10.67 4.63 -10.21
N PRO A 52 -10.15 5.68 -10.88
CA PRO A 52 -10.02 7.02 -10.29
C PRO A 52 -11.32 7.60 -9.72
N ARG A 53 -12.48 7.16 -10.24
CA ARG A 53 -13.82 7.57 -9.78
C ARG A 53 -14.32 6.83 -8.55
N SER A 54 -13.74 5.67 -8.23
CA SER A 54 -14.16 4.78 -7.13
C SER A 54 -13.33 4.98 -5.86
N ILE A 55 -12.18 5.64 -5.96
CA ILE A 55 -11.22 5.80 -4.87
C ILE A 55 -10.88 7.26 -4.60
N GLY A 56 -10.40 7.55 -3.40
CA GLY A 56 -9.82 8.85 -3.00
C GLY A 56 -8.54 8.66 -2.21
N ASN A 57 -7.78 9.73 -1.96
CA ASN A 57 -6.51 9.67 -1.20
C ASN A 57 -5.54 8.60 -1.71
N TYR A 58 -5.51 8.39 -3.02
CA TYR A 58 -4.73 7.34 -3.66
C TYR A 58 -3.24 7.68 -3.63
N VAL A 59 -2.44 6.80 -3.02
CA VAL A 59 -1.00 6.90 -2.87
C VAL A 59 -0.39 5.54 -3.17
N VAL A 60 0.69 5.54 -3.93
CA VAL A 60 1.47 4.33 -4.21
C VAL A 60 2.94 4.66 -4.01
N ASP A 61 3.62 3.86 -3.20
CA ASP A 61 5.06 3.97 -2.93
C ASP A 61 5.78 2.64 -3.23
N ASP A 62 7.03 2.50 -2.80
CA ASP A 62 7.79 1.28 -3.07
C ASP A 62 7.28 0.07 -2.24
N GLU A 63 6.50 0.28 -1.17
CA GLU A 63 6.02 -0.79 -0.28
C GLU A 63 4.57 -1.21 -0.56
N GLY A 64 3.70 -0.29 -0.97
CA GLY A 64 2.30 -0.64 -1.24
C GLY A 64 1.43 0.47 -1.84
N ILE A 65 0.14 0.17 -1.83
CA ILE A 65 -0.95 0.96 -2.41
C ILE A 65 -1.91 1.33 -1.27
N SER A 66 -2.12 2.62 -1.06
CA SER A 66 -3.04 3.16 -0.05
C SER A 66 -4.12 3.98 -0.73
N PHE A 67 -5.37 3.80 -0.32
CA PHE A 67 -6.49 4.61 -0.81
C PHE A 67 -7.72 4.48 0.07
N SER A 68 -8.65 5.41 -0.09
CA SER A 68 -9.98 5.35 0.51
C SER A 68 -11.01 4.89 -0.50
N ALA A 69 -11.95 4.04 -0.09
CA ALA A 69 -13.04 3.55 -0.92
C ALA A 69 -14.32 3.36 -0.11
N ARG A 70 -15.47 3.28 -0.79
CA ARG A 70 -16.77 3.04 -0.16
C ARG A 70 -17.14 1.57 -0.17
N PHE A 71 -17.42 1.02 1.01
CA PHE A 71 -17.99 -0.30 1.21
C PHE A 71 -19.34 -0.15 1.89
N GLN A 72 -20.42 -0.58 1.20
CA GLN A 72 -21.80 -0.40 1.67
C GLN A 72 -22.13 1.03 2.13
N GLY A 73 -21.60 2.03 1.40
CA GLY A 73 -21.82 3.45 1.68
C GLY A 73 -20.88 4.06 2.73
N MET A 74 -20.17 3.25 3.52
CA MET A 74 -19.17 3.73 4.48
C MET A 74 -17.80 3.88 3.81
N ILE A 75 -17.12 5.01 4.05
CA ILE A 75 -15.75 5.21 3.57
C ILE A 75 -14.79 4.47 4.51
N ARG A 76 -13.84 3.74 3.92
CA ARG A 76 -12.75 3.04 4.60
C ARG A 76 -11.43 3.40 3.93
N ASP A 77 -10.41 3.65 4.72
CA ASP A 77 -9.03 3.67 4.23
C ASP A 77 -8.53 2.24 4.14
N LEU A 78 -7.83 1.93 3.06
CA LEU A 78 -7.29 0.61 2.74
C LEU A 78 -5.78 0.72 2.54
N TYR A 79 -5.09 -0.36 2.87
CA TYR A 79 -3.68 -0.53 2.56
C TYR A 79 -3.43 -1.93 1.99
N VAL A 80 -2.72 -1.97 0.87
CA VAL A 80 -2.35 -3.20 0.16
C VAL A 80 -0.84 -3.16 -0.10
N PRO A 81 -0.03 -3.94 0.65
CA PRO A 81 1.36 -4.14 0.31
C PRO A 81 1.52 -4.70 -1.09
N PHE A 82 2.59 -4.30 -1.80
CA PHE A 82 2.82 -4.75 -3.17
C PHE A 82 3.00 -6.27 -3.26
N GLY A 83 3.52 -6.92 -2.21
CA GLY A 83 3.60 -8.38 -2.11
C GLY A 83 2.24 -9.08 -2.15
N ALA A 84 1.19 -8.41 -1.65
CA ALA A 84 -0.18 -8.91 -1.64
C ALA A 84 -0.90 -8.73 -3.00
N ALA A 85 -0.43 -7.84 -3.87
CA ALA A 85 -1.03 -7.59 -5.18
C ALA A 85 -0.67 -8.73 -6.16
N GLU A 86 -1.66 -9.55 -6.52
CA GLU A 86 -1.47 -10.72 -7.39
C GLU A 86 -1.68 -10.38 -8.87
N ALA A 87 -2.71 -9.60 -9.17
CA ALA A 87 -3.03 -9.22 -10.54
C ALA A 87 -3.71 -7.85 -10.62
N LEU A 88 -3.51 -7.18 -11.76
CA LEU A 88 -4.19 -5.94 -12.13
C LEU A 88 -4.76 -6.10 -13.53
N TYR A 89 -6.07 -5.92 -13.69
CA TYR A 89 -6.74 -6.15 -14.96
C TYR A 89 -7.94 -5.22 -15.17
N ALA A 90 -8.32 -5.04 -16.43
CA ALA A 90 -9.56 -4.38 -16.84
C ALA A 90 -10.75 -5.27 -16.53
N GLN A 91 -11.71 -4.79 -15.74
CA GLN A 91 -12.92 -5.54 -15.39
C GLN A 91 -13.69 -6.03 -16.63
N GLU A 92 -13.71 -5.23 -17.69
CA GLU A 92 -14.55 -5.42 -18.87
C GLU A 92 -14.02 -6.52 -19.80
N THR A 93 -12.70 -6.64 -19.94
CA THR A 93 -12.08 -7.57 -20.90
C THR A 93 -11.30 -8.70 -20.21
N GLY A 94 -10.88 -8.50 -18.96
CA GLY A 94 -9.93 -9.38 -18.27
C GLY A 94 -8.48 -9.15 -18.66
N ASP A 95 -8.18 -8.22 -19.58
CA ASP A 95 -6.81 -7.92 -19.99
C ASP A 95 -6.05 -7.21 -18.88
N GLY A 96 -4.79 -7.59 -18.68
CA GLY A 96 -3.97 -7.07 -17.61
C GLY A 96 -2.69 -7.84 -17.40
N ILE A 97 -2.24 -7.87 -16.15
CA ILE A 97 -1.03 -8.57 -15.74
C ILE A 97 -1.23 -9.34 -14.44
N MET A 98 -0.60 -10.50 -14.36
CA MET A 98 -0.30 -11.18 -13.11
C MET A 98 1.13 -10.82 -12.70
N PHE A 99 1.28 -10.28 -11.48
CA PHE A 99 2.57 -9.89 -10.97
C PHE A 99 3.44 -11.12 -10.73
N GLN A 100 4.70 -11.04 -11.15
CA GLN A 100 5.67 -12.11 -10.91
C GLN A 100 6.22 -12.01 -9.49
N GLU A 101 6.63 -13.14 -8.93
CA GLU A 101 7.33 -13.16 -7.64
C GLU A 101 8.60 -12.32 -7.70
N GLU A 102 8.81 -11.49 -6.68
CA GLU A 102 9.99 -10.66 -6.52
C GLU A 102 10.48 -10.82 -5.09
N GLU A 103 11.75 -11.17 -4.89
CA GLU A 103 12.33 -11.40 -3.55
C GLU A 103 12.16 -10.18 -2.63
N TYR A 104 12.16 -8.96 -3.17
CA TYR A 104 11.91 -7.77 -2.37
C TYR A 104 10.53 -7.79 -1.69
N TYR A 105 9.54 -8.47 -2.28
CA TYR A 105 8.19 -8.61 -1.75
C TYR A 105 7.89 -10.02 -1.23
N SER A 106 8.91 -10.84 -0.94
CA SER A 106 8.70 -12.05 -0.13
C SER A 106 8.21 -11.64 1.27
N GLU A 107 7.37 -12.47 1.89
CA GLU A 107 6.82 -12.18 3.22
C GLU A 107 7.94 -11.98 4.25
N GLU A 108 8.98 -12.80 4.19
CA GLU A 108 10.15 -12.71 5.07
C GLU A 108 10.89 -11.38 4.87
N SER A 109 11.16 -11.00 3.63
CA SER A 109 11.84 -9.74 3.30
C SER A 109 11.02 -8.52 3.70
N TYR A 110 9.70 -8.57 3.54
CA TYR A 110 8.80 -7.49 3.92
C TYR A 110 8.74 -7.30 5.42
N LEU A 111 8.51 -8.37 6.18
CA LEU A 111 8.46 -8.35 7.64
C LEU A 111 9.77 -7.85 8.26
N ALA A 112 10.92 -8.21 7.68
CA ALA A 112 12.21 -7.70 8.13
C ALA A 112 12.30 -6.17 8.00
N ARG A 113 11.87 -5.61 6.85
CA ARG A 113 11.89 -4.16 6.61
C ARG A 113 10.88 -3.39 7.47
N THR A 114 9.67 -3.91 7.64
CA THR A 114 8.65 -3.25 8.46
C THR A 114 9.04 -3.26 9.93
N ALA A 115 9.67 -4.34 10.42
CA ALA A 115 10.24 -4.41 11.75
C ALA A 115 11.33 -3.35 11.96
N GLU A 116 12.33 -3.25 11.07
CA GLU A 116 13.40 -2.24 11.15
C GLU A 116 12.85 -0.81 11.17
N LYS A 117 11.89 -0.51 10.30
CA LYS A 117 11.24 0.82 10.23
C LYS A 117 10.50 1.16 11.52
N SER A 118 9.88 0.18 12.16
CA SER A 118 9.20 0.38 13.45
C SER A 118 10.17 0.68 14.60
N GLU A 119 11.41 0.18 14.54
CA GLU A 119 12.44 0.46 15.54
C GLU A 119 13.04 1.86 15.40
N GLU A 120 13.20 2.37 14.18
CA GLU A 120 13.70 3.72 13.91
C GLU A 120 12.72 4.83 14.36
N ILE A 121 11.42 4.56 14.32
CA ILE A 121 10.36 5.51 14.71
C ILE A 121 10.21 5.62 16.24
N LYS A 122 10.82 4.72 17.03
CA LYS A 122 10.84 4.85 18.50
C LYS A 122 11.52 6.18 18.87
N PRO A 123 10.89 7.05 19.69
CA PRO A 123 11.45 8.37 19.99
C PRO A 123 12.82 8.20 20.67
N LYS A 124 13.88 8.69 20.02
CA LYS A 124 15.20 8.85 20.65
C LYS A 124 15.00 9.66 21.93
N LYS A 125 15.29 9.05 23.09
CA LYS A 125 15.19 9.70 24.41
C LYS A 125 15.84 11.09 24.34
N ILE A 126 15.03 12.14 24.43
CA ILE A 126 15.52 13.51 24.56
C ILE A 126 16.28 13.60 25.88
N VAL A 127 17.61 13.64 25.81
CA VAL A 127 18.46 13.95 26.95
C VAL A 127 18.16 15.41 27.33
N LYS A 128 17.40 15.61 28.43
CA LYS A 128 17.09 16.94 28.96
C LYS A 128 18.40 17.68 29.29
N LYS A 129 18.82 18.63 28.45
CA LYS A 129 19.88 19.58 28.78
C LYS A 129 19.37 20.50 29.89
N LYS A 130 20.13 20.60 31.00
CA LYS A 130 19.82 21.50 32.13
C LYS A 130 19.80 22.96 31.65
N PRO A 131 18.84 23.78 32.11
CA PRO A 131 18.81 25.19 31.75
C PRO A 131 19.99 25.92 32.39
N THR A 132 20.80 26.59 31.56
CA THR A 132 21.85 27.51 31.98
C THR A 132 21.22 28.83 32.45
N HIS A 133 21.38 29.15 33.73
CA HIS A 133 20.98 30.44 34.29
C HIS A 133 21.82 31.57 33.67
N LEU A 134 21.19 32.43 32.88
CA LEU A 134 21.77 33.72 32.49
C LEU A 134 21.59 34.71 33.65
N LYS A 135 22.70 35.25 34.16
CA LYS A 135 22.68 36.32 35.18
C LYS A 135 22.44 37.66 34.51
N LEU A 136 21.43 38.39 34.97
CA LEU A 136 21.18 39.78 34.59
C LEU A 136 22.24 40.67 35.27
N VAL A 137 23.00 41.44 34.48
CA VAL A 137 23.92 42.47 35.00
C VAL A 137 23.14 43.78 35.12
N LYS A 138 23.30 44.46 36.26
CA LYS A 138 22.62 45.71 36.62
C LYS A 138 23.39 46.92 36.10
#